data_AF-A0A7Y3AUR6-F1
#
_entry.id   AF-A0A7Y3AUR6-F1
#
_cell.length_a   1.000
_cell.length_b   1.000
_cell.length_c   1.000
_cell.angle_alpha   90.00
_cell.angle_beta   90.00
_cell.angle_gamma   90.00
#
_symmetry.space_group_name_H-M   'P 1'
#
loop_
_entity.id
_entity.type
_entity.pdbx_description
1 polymer ?
#
loop_
_entity_poly.entity_id
_entity_poly.type
_entity_poly.pdbx_seq_one_letter_code
_entity_poly.pdbx_strand_id
1 'polypeptide(L)' 'MAKYSRLEVAMAMRESGMIPLFFHSDAELGKKVLKACYAGGARLLEFTARGDFAHEVFAELNK' A
#
# COMPACT_ATOMS: atom_id res chain seq x y z
N MET A 1 12.95 -8.88 5.82
CA MET A 1 12.05 -10.01 6.11
C MET A 1 10.62 -9.48 6.16
N ALA A 2 9.63 -10.22 5.64
CA ALA A 2 8.23 -9.80 5.74
C ALA A 2 7.79 -9.78 7.22
N LYS A 3 7.12 -8.71 7.64
CA LYS A 3 6.64 -8.54 9.03
C LYS A 3 5.46 -9.46 9.37
N TYR A 4 4.68 -9.84 8.35
CA TYR A 4 3.47 -10.66 8.48
C TYR A 4 3.61 -11.93 7.65
N SER A 5 3.03 -13.02 8.15
CA SER A 5 2.88 -14.27 7.41
C SER A 5 1.88 -14.11 6.26
N ARG A 6 1.98 -15.01 5.29
CA ARG A 6 1.04 -15.07 4.15
C ARG A 6 -0.40 -15.25 4.61
N LEU A 7 -0.63 -16.01 5.69
CA LEU A 7 -1.97 -16.28 6.21
C LEU A 7 -2.58 -15.04 6.87
N GLU A 8 -1.81 -14.30 7.66
CA GLU A 8 -2.24 -13.04 8.27
C GLU A 8 -2.65 -12.01 7.20
N VAL A 9 -1.84 -11.88 6.14
CA VAL A 9 -2.15 -11.00 5.00
C VAL A 9 -3.45 -11.43 4.32
N ALA A 10 -3.61 -12.73 4.03
CA ALA A 10 -4.82 -13.24 3.36
C ALA A 10 -6.10 -13.06 4.23
N MET A 11 -5.98 -13.22 5.55
CA MET A 11 -7.09 -12.96 6.48
C MET A 11 -7.48 -11.48 6.48
N ALA A 12 -6.50 -10.57 6.53
CA ALA A 12 -6.75 -9.14 6.47
C ALA A 12 -7.38 -8.72 5.12
N MET A 13 -6.98 -9.34 4.01
CA MET A 13 -7.61 -9.12 2.69
C MET A 13 -9.09 -9.50 2.71
N ARG A 14 -9.42 -10.66 3.31
CA ARG A 14 -10.80 -11.13 3.44
C ARG A 14 -11.64 -10.22 4.34
N GLU A 15 -11.11 -9.80 5.48
CA GLU A 15 -11.81 -8.94 6.44
C GLU A 15 -12.03 -7.52 5.89
N SER A 16 -11.04 -6.97 5.18
CA SER A 16 -11.14 -5.65 4.56
C SER A 16 -12.16 -5.61 3.41
N GLY A 17 -12.38 -6.73 2.71
CA GLY A 17 -13.33 -6.86 1.60
C GLY A 17 -12.99 -6.07 0.32
N MET A 18 -12.08 -5.10 0.42
CA MET A 18 -11.54 -4.30 -0.67
C MET A 18 -10.05 -4.04 -0.43
N ILE A 19 -9.27 -4.00 -1.52
CA ILE A 19 -7.85 -3.64 -1.52
C ILE A 19 -7.68 -2.49 -2.51
N PRO A 20 -7.45 -1.25 -2.03
CA PRO A 20 -7.10 -0.14 -2.90
C PRO A 20 -5.80 -0.44 -3.66
N LEU A 21 -5.83 -0.24 -4.97
CA LEU A 21 -4.67 -0.32 -5.84
C LEU A 21 -4.25 1.10 -6.22
N PHE A 22 -2.96 1.41 -6.07
CA PHE A 22 -2.46 2.77 -6.25
C PHE A 22 -1.02 2.82 -6.78
N PHE A 23 -0.75 3.81 -7.63
CA PHE A 23 0.60 4.26 -7.96
C PHE A 23 0.59 5.76 -8.30
N HIS A 24 1.63 6.47 -7.87
CA HIS A 24 1.96 7.83 -8.32
C HIS A 24 3.47 8.05 -8.16
N SER A 25 4.10 8.87 -9.03
CA SER A 25 5.55 9.13 -8.98
C SER A 25 5.97 10.07 -7.85
N ASP A 26 5.10 11.01 -7.45
CA ASP A 26 5.28 11.86 -6.27
C ASP A 26 4.95 11.10 -4.97
N ALA A 27 5.98 10.86 -4.15
CA ALA A 27 5.86 10.17 -2.87
C ALA A 27 5.09 10.97 -1.81
N GLU A 28 5.12 12.31 -1.84
CA GLU A 28 4.34 13.12 -0.89
C GLU A 28 2.85 13.00 -1.15
N LEU A 29 2.44 12.97 -2.42
CA LEU A 29 1.07 12.63 -2.78
C LEU A 29 0.75 11.19 -2.37
N GLY A 30 1.67 10.24 -2.60
CA GLY A 30 1.52 8.85 -2.14
C GLY A 30 1.22 8.74 -0.65
N LYS A 31 1.98 9.43 0.21
CA LYS A 31 1.75 9.47 1.66
C LYS A 31 0.37 10.00 2.03
N LYS A 32 -0.13 11.02 1.32
CA LYS A 32 -1.48 11.57 1.53
C LYS A 32 -2.55 10.53 1.17
N VAL A 33 -2.40 9.85 0.04
CA VAL A 33 -3.32 8.79 -0.40
C VAL A 33 -3.32 7.61 0.58
N LEU A 34 -2.15 7.13 0.99
CA LEU A 34 -2.01 6.08 2.01
C LEU A 34 -2.72 6.45 3.32
N LYS A 35 -2.52 7.68 3.81
CA LYS A 35 -3.22 8.18 5.02
C LYS A 35 -4.73 8.24 4.82
N ALA A 36 -5.20 8.69 3.66
CA ALA A 36 -6.62 8.74 3.35
C ALA A 36 -7.25 7.35 3.31
N CYS A 37 -6.61 6.38 2.64
CA CYS A 37 -7.06 4.98 2.63
C CYS A 37 -7.10 4.40 4.04
N TYR A 38 -6.07 4.64 4.86
CA TYR A 38 -6.01 4.18 6.24
C TYR A 38 -7.13 4.77 7.10
N ALA A 39 -7.38 6.08 6.96
CA ALA A 39 -8.48 6.77 7.64
C ALA A 39 -9.86 6.27 7.19
N GLY A 40 -9.98 5.88 5.91
CA GLY A 40 -11.16 5.21 5.36
C GLY A 40 -11.34 3.74 5.78
N GLY A 41 -10.46 3.22 6.65
CA GLY A 41 -10.57 1.88 7.21
C GLY A 41 -9.75 0.81 6.48
N ALA A 42 -9.07 1.13 5.38
CA ALA A 42 -8.23 0.17 4.68
C ALA A 42 -7.05 -0.29 5.56
N ARG A 43 -6.73 -1.58 5.52
CA ARG A 43 -5.57 -2.17 6.21
C ARG A 43 -4.57 -2.82 5.25
N LEU A 44 -4.93 -2.89 3.98
CA LEU A 44 -4.02 -3.25 2.89
C LEU A 44 -4.13 -2.19 1.80
N LEU A 45 -3.03 -2.03 1.07
CA LEU A 45 -2.97 -1.24 -0.15
C LEU A 45 -2.00 -1.96 -1.09
N GLU A 46 -2.40 -2.12 -2.35
CA GLU A 46 -1.54 -2.62 -3.39
C GLU A 46 -0.83 -1.44 -4.05
N PHE A 47 0.50 -1.38 -3.90
CA PHE A 47 1.31 -0.43 -4.63
C PHE A 47 1.72 -1.05 -5.97
N THR A 48 1.26 -0.47 -7.08
CA THR A 48 1.58 -0.98 -8.41
C THR A 48 2.99 -0.54 -8.81
N ALA A 49 3.86 -1.50 -9.12
CA ALA A 49 5.18 -1.24 -9.70
C ALA A 49 5.06 -0.79 -11.17
N ARG A 50 4.67 0.47 -11.38
CA ARG A 50 4.45 1.07 -12.71
C ARG A 50 5.25 2.36 -12.83
N GLY A 51 5.87 2.62 -13.98
CA GLY A 51 6.65 3.84 -14.21
C GLY A 51 8.10 3.76 -13.72
N ASP A 52 8.89 4.73 -14.15
CA ASP A 52 10.32 4.80 -13.82
C ASP A 52 10.52 5.00 -12.32
N PHE A 53 11.52 4.31 -11.76
CA PHE A 53 11.91 4.43 -10.35
C PHE A 53 10.78 4.13 -9.33
N ALA A 54 9.72 3.42 -9.72
CA ALA A 54 8.60 3.10 -8.83
C ALA A 54 9.01 2.38 -7.53
N HIS A 55 10.09 1.61 -7.56
CA HIS A 55 10.65 0.94 -6.39
C HIS A 55 11.27 1.92 -5.37
N GLU A 56 11.78 3.07 -5.82
CA GLU A 56 12.28 4.13 -4.93
C GLU A 56 11.12 4.84 -4.23
N VAL A 57 10.05 5.13 -4.97
CA VAL A 57 8.80 5.66 -4.39
C VAL A 57 8.26 4.68 -3.36
N PHE A 58 8.16 3.40 -3.69
CA PHE A 58 7.74 2.37 -2.74
C PHE A 58 8.63 2.33 -1.50
N ALA A 59 9.95 2.40 -1.66
CA ALA A 59 10.90 2.42 -0.55
C ALA A 59 10.72 3.65 0.35
N GLU A 60 10.27 4.78 -0.20
CA GLU A 60 9.91 5.97 0.58
C GLU A 60 8.59 5.80 1.33
N LEU A 61 7.58 5.18 0.72
CA LEU A 61 6.27 4.95 1.33
C LEU A 61 6.30 3.86 2.41
N ASN A 62 7.27 2.95 2.36
CA ASN A 62 7.43 1.83 3.30
C ASN A 62 8.39 2.13 4.47
N LYS A 63 8.65 3.41 4.76
CA LYS A 63 9.37 3.89 5.94
C LYS A 63 8.39 4.26 7.05
#